data_AF-A0A940ZG35-F1
#
_entry.id   AF-A0A940ZG35-F1
#
_cell.length_a   1.000
_cell.length_b   1.000
_cell.length_c   1.000
_cell.angle_alpha   90.00
_cell.angle_beta   90.00
_cell.angle_gamma   90.00
#
_symmetry.space_group_name_H-M   'P 1'
#
loop_
_entity.id
_entity.type
_entity.pdbx_description
1 polymer ?
#
loop_
_entity_poly.entity_id
_entity_poly.type
_entity_poly.pdbx_seq_one_letter_code
_entity_poly.pdbx_strand_id
1 'polypeptide(L)'
;MRFEILVLSLFMGLVTYIPRWLPLALLSKRDLPLWFKTWLDFIPASILSALLLPALVTSGEPRHLDIFRPELLVALPTFAIALKTRSLGLTVVAGMFFFWLAGKFF
;
A
#
# COMPACT_ATOMS: atom_id res chain seq x y z
N MET A 1 33.12 1.61 0.04
CA MET A 1 31.92 1.60 -0.84
C MET A 1 31.25 0.23 -1.03
N ARG A 2 31.82 -0.78 -1.72
CA ARG A 2 31.10 -2.06 -1.95
C ARG A 2 30.83 -2.88 -0.68
N PHE A 3 31.79 -2.92 0.26
CA PHE A 3 31.65 -3.67 1.51
C PHE A 3 30.64 -3.01 2.48
N GLU A 4 30.63 -1.67 2.54
CA GLU A 4 29.65 -0.90 3.32
C GLU A 4 28.22 -1.20 2.90
N ILE A 5 27.93 -1.26 1.59
CA ILE A 5 26.58 -1.57 1.08
C ILE A 5 26.16 -2.99 1.47
N LEU A 6 27.09 -3.94 1.47
CA LEU A 6 26.86 -5.32 1.85
C LEU A 6 26.56 -5.45 3.35
N VAL A 7 27.34 -4.77 4.19
CA VAL A 7 27.11 -4.70 5.64
C VAL A 7 25.80 -3.98 5.96
N LEU A 8 25.51 -2.86 5.30
CA LEU A 8 24.26 -2.11 5.47
C LEU A 8 23.05 -2.94 5.05
N SER A 9 23.11 -3.63 3.91
CA SER A 9 22.02 -4.49 3.44
C SER A 9 21.76 -5.65 4.41
N LEU A 10 22.82 -6.25 4.96
CA LEU A 10 22.71 -7.32 5.95
C LEU A 10 22.05 -6.82 7.25
N PHE A 11 22.52 -5.68 7.77
CA PHE A 11 21.94 -5.06 8.98
C PHE A 11 20.50 -4.60 8.76
N MET A 12 20.18 -4.01 7.61
CA MET A 12 18.83 -3.59 7.28
C MET A 12 17.88 -4.79 7.17
N GLY A 13 18.37 -5.90 6.58
CA GLY A 13 17.66 -7.17 6.55
C GLY A 13 17.39 -7.72 7.95
N LEU A 14 18.41 -7.74 8.82
CA LEU A 14 18.28 -8.17 10.22
C LEU A 14 17.25 -7.33 10.99
N VAL A 15 17.37 -6.00 10.94
CA VAL A 15 16.48 -5.07 11.66
C VAL A 15 15.05 -5.10 11.12
N THR A 16 14.84 -5.48 9.85
CA THR A 16 13.48 -5.64 9.28
C THR A 16 12.89 -7.02 9.56
N TYR A 17 13.71 -8.05 9.50
CA TYR A 17 13.28 -9.45 9.67
C TYR A 17 12.95 -9.74 11.13
N ILE A 18 13.76 -9.27 12.09
CA ILE A 18 13.55 -9.53 13.51
C ILE A 18 12.16 -9.06 13.97
N PRO A 19 11.72 -7.79 13.75
CA PRO A 19 10.41 -7.33 14.18
C PRO A 19 9.24 -7.97 13.42
N ARG A 20 9.46 -8.53 12.22
CA ARG A 20 8.42 -9.26 11.47
C ARG A 20 8.30 -10.71 11.92
N TRP A 21 9.43 -11.38 12.13
CA TRP A 21 9.48 -12.78 12.52
C TRP A 21 9.13 -12.97 13.99
N LEU A 22 9.52 -12.04 14.86
CA LEU A 22 9.29 -12.14 16.30
C LEU A 22 7.79 -12.25 16.66
N PRO A 23 6.88 -11.39 16.15
CA PRO A 23 5.44 -11.56 16.37
C PRO A 23 4.95 -12.88 15.79
N LEU A 24 5.35 -13.24 14.57
CA LEU A 24 4.92 -14.48 13.94
C LEU A 24 5.35 -15.70 14.77
N ALA A 25 6.60 -15.77 15.22
CA ALA A 25 7.13 -16.89 15.99
C ALA A 25 6.54 -16.99 17.40
N LEU A 26 6.33 -15.86 18.08
CA LEU A 26 5.73 -15.82 19.42
C LEU A 26 4.24 -16.13 19.40
N LEU A 27 3.52 -15.65 18.38
CA LEU A 27 2.07 -15.81 18.27
C LEU A 27 1.68 -17.11 17.54
N SER A 28 2.53 -17.70 16.70
CA SER A 28 2.23 -18.94 15.95
C SER A 28 2.05 -20.16 16.85
N LYS A 29 2.53 -20.14 18.10
CA LYS A 29 2.41 -21.25 19.06
C LYS A 29 1.32 -21.04 20.12
N ARG A 30 0.58 -19.93 20.05
CA ARG A 30 -0.50 -19.59 21.00
C ARG A 30 -1.82 -19.42 20.27
N ASP A 31 -2.88 -19.98 20.84
CA ASP A 31 -4.23 -19.66 20.40
C ASP A 31 -4.55 -18.21 20.74
N LEU A 32 -4.37 -17.33 19.76
CA LEU A 32 -4.79 -15.95 19.88
C LEU A 32 -6.31 -15.89 20.05
N PRO A 33 -6.82 -15.03 20.95
CA PRO A 33 -8.26 -14.84 21.09
C PRO A 33 -8.85 -14.35 19.76
N LEU A 34 -10.05 -14.83 19.42
CA LEU A 34 -10.69 -14.58 18.12
C LEU A 34 -10.76 -13.08 17.79
N TRP A 35 -11.09 -12.23 18.77
CA TRP A 35 -11.13 -10.77 18.61
C TRP A 35 -9.80 -10.18 18.12
N PHE A 36 -8.67 -10.69 18.62
CA PHE A 36 -7.35 -10.17 18.24
C PHE A 36 -6.94 -10.60 16.83
N LYS A 37 -7.24 -11.85 16.44
CA LYS A 37 -7.02 -12.31 15.04
C LYS A 37 -7.80 -11.45 14.05
N THR A 38 -9.10 -11.27 14.31
CA THR A 38 -9.96 -10.43 13.47
C THR A 38 -9.46 -8.99 13.39
N TRP A 39 -8.98 -8.41 14.50
CA TRP A 39 -8.39 -7.07 14.49
C TRP A 39 -7.10 -7.01 13.63
N LEU A 40 -6.21 -8.00 13.73
CA LEU A 40 -4.99 -8.07 12.91
C LEU A 40 -5.29 -8.11 11.41
N ASP A 41 -6.31 -8.86 11.01
CA ASP A 41 -6.70 -9.00 9.59
C ASP A 41 -7.17 -7.67 8.97
N PHE A 42 -7.66 -6.72 9.78
CA PHE A 42 -8.06 -5.38 9.33
C PHE A 42 -6.90 -4.38 9.23
N ILE A 43 -5.75 -4.65 9.86
CA ILE A 43 -4.60 -3.75 9.85
C ILE A 43 -4.12 -3.44 8.43
N PRO A 44 -3.86 -4.43 7.54
CA PRO A 44 -3.35 -4.16 6.20
C PRO A 44 -4.31 -3.31 5.37
N ALA A 45 -5.60 -3.66 5.38
CA ALA A 45 -6.61 -2.92 4.61
C ALA A 45 -6.77 -1.48 5.12
N SER A 46 -6.73 -1.27 6.43
CA SER A 46 -6.84 0.05 7.07
C SER A 46 -5.64 0.92 6.73
N ILE A 47 -4.42 0.39 6.86
CA ILE A 47 -3.18 1.12 6.54
C ILE A 47 -3.14 1.48 5.06
N LEU A 48 -3.42 0.53 4.16
CA LEU A 48 -3.42 0.79 2.72
C LEU A 48 -4.45 1.88 2.35
N SER A 49 -5.65 1.83 2.93
CA SER A 49 -6.68 2.84 2.68
C SER A 49 -6.28 4.21 3.24
N ALA A 50 -5.71 4.25 4.45
CA ALA A 50 -5.25 5.48 5.10
C ALA A 50 -4.05 6.12 4.39
N LEU A 51 -3.23 5.33 3.69
CA LEU A 51 -2.15 5.83 2.83
C LEU A 51 -2.66 6.29 1.47
N LEU A 52 -3.57 5.51 0.87
CA LEU A 52 -4.09 5.77 -0.48
C LEU A 52 -4.95 7.03 -0.55
N LEU A 53 -5.90 7.22 0.38
CA LEU A 53 -6.81 8.37 0.40
C LEU A 53 -6.09 9.73 0.34
N PRO A 54 -5.16 10.05 1.25
CA PRO A 54 -4.44 11.33 1.19
C PRO A 54 -3.55 11.43 -0.04
N ALA A 55 -2.98 10.32 -0.53
CA ALA A 55 -2.21 10.31 -1.76
C ALA A 55 -3.05 10.66 -3.00
N LEU A 56 -4.37 10.43 -2.97
CA LEU A 56 -5.29 10.80 -4.04
C LEU A 56 -5.87 12.21 -3.88
N VAL A 57 -6.14 12.65 -2.66
CA VAL A 57 -6.97 13.85 -2.39
C VAL A 57 -6.15 15.08 -1.98
N THR A 58 -4.96 14.88 -1.40
CA THR A 58 -4.15 15.98 -0.85
C THR A 58 -2.89 16.21 -1.67
N SER A 59 -2.52 17.48 -1.85
CA SER A 59 -1.29 17.85 -2.55
C SER A 59 -0.61 19.08 -1.93
N GLY A 60 0.70 19.22 -2.18
CA GLY A 60 1.51 20.36 -1.74
C GLY A 60 1.90 20.39 -0.26
N GLU A 61 2.75 21.36 0.05
CA GLU A 61 3.15 21.80 1.40
C GLU A 61 2.79 23.30 1.48
N PRO A 62 1.79 23.74 2.27
CA PRO A 62 0.88 22.97 3.12
C PRO A 62 -0.08 22.05 2.34
N ARG A 63 -0.63 21.01 2.99
CA ARG A 63 -1.63 20.12 2.36
C ARG A 63 -2.91 20.90 2.03
N HIS A 64 -3.22 20.97 0.75
CA HIS A 64 -4.50 21.45 0.27
C HIS A 64 -5.28 20.31 -0.39
N LEU A 65 -6.61 20.37 -0.27
CA LEU A 65 -7.51 19.45 -0.95
C LEU A 65 -7.56 19.83 -2.43
N ASP A 66 -7.08 18.94 -3.29
CA ASP A 66 -7.08 19.15 -4.74
C ASP A 66 -7.82 17.98 -5.39
N ILE A 67 -9.04 18.27 -5.82
CA ILE A 67 -10.01 17.27 -6.30
C ILE A 67 -9.84 17.06 -7.81
N PHE A 68 -9.20 17.99 -8.53
CA PHE A 68 -9.07 17.97 -9.99
C PHE A 68 -7.77 17.32 -10.46
N ARG A 69 -7.16 16.47 -9.65
CA ARG A 69 -5.90 15.82 -10.01
C ARG A 69 -6.11 14.57 -10.87
N PRO A 70 -5.19 14.30 -11.83
CA PRO A 70 -5.21 13.09 -12.63
C PRO A 70 -5.25 11.81 -11.79
N GLU A 71 -4.58 11.78 -10.63
CA GLU A 71 -4.55 10.61 -9.74
C GLU A 71 -5.96 10.26 -9.23
N LEU A 72 -6.74 11.26 -8.80
CA LEU A 72 -8.09 11.06 -8.28
C LEU A 72 -9.07 10.69 -9.40
N LEU A 73 -8.94 11.35 -10.56
CA LEU A 73 -9.75 11.06 -11.75
C LEU A 73 -9.53 9.64 -12.28
N VAL A 74 -8.29 9.14 -12.21
CA VAL A 74 -7.92 7.78 -12.63
C VAL A 74 -8.30 6.73 -11.58
N ALA A 75 -8.29 7.09 -10.30
CA ALA A 75 -8.67 6.18 -9.21
C ALA A 75 -10.13 5.71 -9.35
N LEU A 76 -11.05 6.58 -9.76
CA LEU A 76 -12.48 6.24 -9.93
C LEU A 76 -12.74 5.10 -10.94
N PRO A 77 -12.31 5.19 -12.22
CA PRO A 77 -12.50 4.11 -13.17
C PRO A 77 -11.68 2.86 -12.80
N THR A 78 -10.49 3.03 -12.22
CA THR A 78 -9.67 1.89 -11.74
C THR A 78 -10.38 1.13 -10.62
N PHE A 79 -11.02 1.84 -9.69
CA PHE A 79 -11.82 1.26 -8.62
C PHE A 79 -13.06 0.53 -9.15
N ALA A 80 -13.74 1.10 -10.15
CA ALA A 80 -14.87 0.43 -10.80
C ALA A 80 -14.46 -0.91 -11.44
N ILE A 81 -13.30 -0.95 -12.09
CA ILE A 81 -12.72 -2.19 -12.64
C ILE A 81 -12.33 -3.16 -11.51
N ALA A 82 -11.79 -2.67 -10.40
CA ALA A 82 -11.48 -3.50 -9.23
C ALA A 82 -12.70 -4.27 -8.73
N LEU A 83 -13.81 -3.56 -8.56
CA LEU A 83 -15.06 -4.14 -8.07
C LEU A 83 -15.64 -5.18 -9.05
N LYS A 84 -15.56 -4.92 -10.36
CA LYS A 84 -16.11 -5.81 -11.38
C LYS A 84 -15.27 -7.06 -11.59
N THR A 85 -13.94 -6.91 -11.64
CA THR A 85 -13.04 -7.97 -12.10
C THR A 85 -12.50 -8.82 -10.95
N ARG A 86 -12.51 -8.30 -9.71
CA ARG A 86 -11.95 -8.95 -8.50
C ARG A 86 -10.54 -9.53 -8.68
N SER A 87 -9.79 -9.03 -9.67
CA SER A 87 -8.46 -9.51 -10.06
C SER A 87 -7.46 -8.37 -9.91
N LEU A 88 -6.46 -8.57 -9.05
CA LEU A 88 -5.42 -7.58 -8.76
C LEU A 88 -4.56 -7.24 -9.99
N GLY A 89 -4.29 -8.22 -10.86
CA GLY A 89 -3.47 -8.00 -12.05
C GLY A 89 -4.15 -7.07 -13.07
N LEU A 90 -5.44 -7.34 -13.34
CA LEU A 90 -6.21 -6.54 -14.29
C LEU A 90 -6.43 -5.11 -13.81
N THR A 91 -6.64 -4.89 -12.50
CA THR A 91 -6.73 -3.54 -11.94
C THR A 91 -5.44 -2.77 -12.08
N VAL A 92 -4.30 -3.41 -11.83
CA VAL A 92 -3.00 -2.73 -11.96
C VAL A 92 -2.77 -2.32 -13.41
N VAL A 93 -2.96 -3.23 -14.37
CA VAL A 93 -2.78 -2.93 -15.80
C VAL A 93 -3.74 -1.84 -16.28
N ALA A 94 -5.02 -1.93 -15.93
CA ALA A 94 -6.01 -0.93 -16.30
C ALA A 94 -5.74 0.43 -15.65
N GLY A 95 -5.33 0.46 -14.38
CA GLY A 95 -4.97 1.68 -13.68
C GLY A 95 -3.74 2.36 -14.29
N MET A 96 -2.70 1.59 -14.64
CA MET A 96 -1.54 2.09 -15.35
C MET A 96 -1.92 2.69 -16.71
N PHE A 97 -2.80 2.01 -17.45
CA PHE A 97 -3.30 2.49 -18.74
C PHE A 97 -4.07 3.81 -18.61
N PHE A 98 -5.00 3.90 -17.66
CA PHE A 98 -5.74 5.14 -17.42
C PHE A 98 -4.86 6.27 -16.90
N PHE A 99 -3.88 5.97 -16.04
CA PHE A 99 -2.94 6.97 -15.54
C PHE A 99 -2.09 7.55 -16.67
N TRP A 100 -1.56 6.68 -17.54
CA TRP A 100 -0.82 7.11 -18.72
C TRP A 100 -1.68 7.97 -19.66
N LEU A 101 -2.95 7.60 -19.83
CA LEU A 101 -3.89 8.37 -20.66
C LEU A 101 -4.17 9.74 -20.03
N ALA A 102 -4.43 9.82 -18.74
CA ALA A 102 -4.68 11.08 -18.03
C ALA A 102 -3.46 12.01 -18.05
N GLY A 103 -2.23 11.47 -17.93
CA GLY A 103 -0.99 12.23 -18.04
C GLY A 103 -0.67 12.77 -19.43
N LYS A 104 -1.46 12.43 -20.47
CA LYS A 104 -1.38 13.08 -21.79
C LYS A 104 -2.32 14.29 -21.93
N PHE A 105 -3.34 14.38 -21.08
CA PHE A 105 -4.36 15.43 -21.15
C PHE A 105 -4.10 16.59 -20.15
N PHE A 106 -3.25 16.35 -19.14
CA PHE A 106 -2.76 17.32 -18.16
C PHE A 106 -1.26 17.55 -18.35
#